data_AF-A0A951FHM9-F1
#
_entry.id   AF-A0A951FHM9-F1
#
_cell.length_a   1.000
_cell.length_b   1.000
_cell.length_c   1.000
_cell.angle_alpha   90.00
_cell.angle_beta   90.00
_cell.angle_gamma   90.00
#
_symmetry.space_group_name_H-M   'P 1'
#
loop_
_entity.id
_entity.type
_entity.pdbx_description
1 polymer ?
#
loop_
_entity_poly.entity_id
_entity_poly.type
_entity_poly.pdbx_seq_one_letter_code
_entity_poly.pdbx_strand_id
1 'polypeptide(L)' 'TGIPLVDTQVAQYLIQTAQASKLLGCEVALVGIGVEMAQTLVQLGVDLRQLTTLANLQAGIAWAFTRYGMQVVNRA' A
#
# COMPACT_ATOMS: atom_id res chain seq x y z
N THR A 1 -4.95 1.30 9.76
CA THR A 1 -3.95 0.52 10.54
C THR A 1 -3.15 1.46 11.42
N GLY A 2 -2.42 0.93 12.42
CA GLY A 2 -2.06 1.58 13.71
C GLY A 2 -1.14 2.80 13.74
N ILE A 3 -1.14 3.65 12.71
CA ILE A 3 -0.50 4.97 12.76
C ILE A 3 -1.61 5.99 13.07
N PRO A 4 -1.68 6.53 14.30
CA PRO A 4 -2.81 7.36 14.75
C PRO A 4 -2.89 8.70 14.03
N LEU A 5 -1.76 9.21 13.54
CA LEU A 5 -1.68 10.37 12.65
C LEU A 5 -0.49 10.13 11.70
N VAL A 6 -0.75 9.95 10.41
CA VAL A 6 0.29 10.11 9.39
C VAL A 6 0.27 11.59 9.03
N ASP A 7 1.37 12.31 9.26
CA ASP A 7 1.46 13.67 8.73
C ASP A 7 1.67 13.64 7.21
N THR A 8 1.40 14.77 6.56
CA THR A 8 1.51 14.88 5.09
C THR A 8 2.91 14.56 4.56
N GLN A 9 3.95 14.79 5.37
CA GLN A 9 5.35 14.57 4.98
C GLN A 9 5.71 13.07 5.00
N VAL A 10 5.31 12.33 6.04
CA VAL A 10 5.47 10.88 6.13
C VAL A 10 4.69 10.20 5.01
N ALA A 11 3.46 10.65 4.74
CA ALA A 11 2.66 10.13 3.64
C ALA A 11 3.40 10.28 2.29
N GLN A 12 3.97 11.47 2.04
CA GLN A 12 4.69 11.75 0.81
C GLN A 12 5.97 10.91 0.67
N TYR A 13 6.72 10.69 1.75
CA TYR A 13 7.87 9.80 1.72
C TYR A 13 7.48 8.35 1.43
N LEU A 14 6.39 7.84 2.02
CA LEU A 14 5.90 6.49 1.73
C LEU A 14 5.55 6.31 0.24
N ILE A 15 4.95 7.33 -0.38
CA ILE A 15 4.63 7.33 -1.81
C ILE A 15 5.91 7.35 -2.67
N GLN A 16 6.88 8.21 -2.33
CA GLN A 16 8.17 8.26 -3.03
C GLN A 16 8.91 6.93 -2.91
N THR A 17 8.92 6.31 -1.73
CA THR A 17 9.49 4.98 -1.53
C THR A 17 8.78 3.95 -2.40
N ALA A 18 7.45 3.94 -2.43
CA ALA A 18 6.68 3.03 -3.28
C ALA A 18 7.00 3.21 -4.77
N GLN A 19 7.16 4.45 -5.24
CA GLN A 19 7.55 4.75 -6.62
C GLN A 19 8.99 4.30 -6.91
N ALA A 20 9.94 4.57 -6.01
CA ALA A 20 11.32 4.14 -6.15
C ALA A 20 11.45 2.61 -6.19
N SER A 21 10.71 1.89 -5.35
CA SER A 21 10.69 0.42 -5.36
C SER A 21 10.21 -0.16 -6.70
N LYS A 22 9.27 0.51 -7.39
CA LYS A 22 8.84 0.08 -8.73
C LYS A 22 9.95 0.21 -9.77
N LEU A 23 10.81 1.21 -9.65
CA LEU A 23 11.98 1.35 -10.54
C LEU A 23 12.97 0.19 -10.36
N LEU A 24 12.97 -0.46 -9.19
CA LEU A 24 13.75 -1.66 -8.90
C LEU A 24 13.05 -2.97 -9.33
N GLY A 25 11.88 -2.87 -9.99
CA GLY A 25 11.09 -4.03 -10.40
C GLY A 25 10.24 -4.63 -9.28
N CYS A 26 10.07 -3.93 -8.15
CA CYS A 26 9.19 -4.39 -7.08
C CYS A 26 7.73 -4.00 -7.34
N GLU A 27 6.82 -4.85 -6.88
CA GLU A 27 5.40 -4.53 -6.83
C GLU A 27 5.01 -4.07 -5.42
N VAL A 28 4.32 -2.94 -5.33
CA VAL A 28 3.98 -2.31 -4.06
C VAL A 28 2.47 -2.18 -3.93
N ALA A 29 1.93 -2.59 -2.78
CA ALA A 29 0.55 -2.37 -2.41
C ALA A 29 0.46 -1.55 -1.13
N LEU A 30 -0.36 -0.50 -1.15
CA LEU A 30 -0.67 0.35 -0.02
C LEU A 30 -1.95 -0.17 0.66
N VAL A 31 -1.85 -0.56 1.93
CA VAL A 31 -2.94 -1.25 2.63
C VAL A 31 -3.39 -0.50 3.88
N GLY A 32 -4.69 -0.50 4.14
CA GLY A 32 -5.24 0.00 5.41
C GLY A 32 -5.17 1.52 5.61
N ILE A 33 -5.13 2.29 4.50
CA ILE A 33 -5.27 3.74 4.53
C ILE A 33 -6.71 4.13 4.87
N GLY A 34 -6.88 5.08 5.80
CA GLY A 34 -8.18 5.65 6.14
C GLY A 34 -8.69 6.59 5.05
N VAL A 35 -10.00 6.86 5.06
CA VAL A 35 -10.65 7.76 4.08
C VAL A 35 -10.02 9.15 4.10
N GLU A 36 -9.82 9.73 5.29
CA GLU A 36 -9.22 11.06 5.45
C GLU A 36 -7.80 11.13 4.87
N MET A 37 -7.01 10.07 5.07
CA MET A 37 -5.66 9.98 4.54
C MET A 37 -5.64 9.83 3.02
N ALA A 38 -6.53 9.00 2.47
CA ALA A 38 -6.67 8.86 1.02
C ALA A 38 -7.06 10.19 0.36
N GLN A 39 -8.00 10.94 0.94
CA GLN A 39 -8.37 12.28 0.48
C GLN A 39 -7.20 13.25 0.54
N THR A 40 -6.47 13.25 1.65
CA THR A 40 -5.29 14.12 1.85
C THR A 40 -4.22 13.84 0.79
N LEU A 41 -3.90 12.57 0.53
CA LEU A 41 -2.95 12.17 -0.51
C LEU A 41 -3.35 12.67 -1.90
N VAL A 42 -4.63 12.52 -2.27
CA VAL A 42 -5.15 13.02 -3.55
C VAL A 42 -5.06 14.56 -3.63
N GLN A 43 -5.38 15.27 -2.54
CA GLN A 43 -5.25 16.73 -2.48
C GLN A 43 -3.80 17.21 -2.62
N LEU A 44 -2.83 16.42 -2.13
CA LEU A 44 -1.40 16.68 -2.30
C LEU A 44 -0.88 16.33 -3.70
N GLY A 45 -1.75 15.94 -4.63
CA GLY A 45 -1.40 15.62 -6.01
C GLY A 45 -0.86 14.20 -6.21
N VAL A 46 -0.99 13.32 -5.21
CA VAL A 46 -0.61 11.91 -5.36
C VAL A 46 -1.67 11.18 -6.20
N ASP A 47 -1.26 10.64 -7.35
CA ASP A 47 -2.12 9.80 -8.15
C ASP A 47 -2.18 8.36 -7.59
N LEU A 48 -3.16 8.12 -6.74
CA LEU A 48 -3.39 6.79 -6.15
C LEU A 48 -3.77 5.71 -7.18
N ARG A 49 -4.21 6.07 -8.40
CA ARG A 49 -4.51 5.08 -9.46
C ARG A 49 -3.27 4.34 -9.93
N GLN A 50 -2.10 4.93 -9.71
CA GLN A 50 -0.84 4.28 -10.01
C GLN A 50 -0.46 3.24 -8.95
N LEU A 51 -1.10 3.23 -7.78
CA LEU A 51 -0.77 2.31 -6.69
C LEU A 51 -1.86 1.26 -6.53
N THR A 52 -1.45 0.02 -6.23
CA THR A 52 -2.40 -0.98 -5.74
C THR A 52 -2.83 -0.57 -4.34
N THR A 53 -4.12 -0.32 -4.12
CA THR A 53 -4.67 0.02 -2.80
C THR A 53 -5.59 -1.08 -2.31
N LEU A 54 -5.46 -1.49 -1.04
CA LEU A 54 -6.25 -2.58 -0.46
C LEU A 54 -6.75 -2.20 0.94
N ALA A 55 -7.92 -2.72 1.30
CA ALA A 55 -8.62 -2.32 2.52
C ALA A 55 -7.83 -2.58 3.81
N ASN A 56 -7.03 -3.65 3.85
CA ASN A 56 -6.27 -4.05 5.04
C ASN A 56 -5.11 -4.99 4.66
N LEU A 57 -4.29 -5.32 5.67
CA LEU A 57 -3.13 -6.19 5.49
C LEU A 57 -3.50 -7.60 5.01
N GLN A 58 -4.61 -8.16 5.50
CA GLN A 58 -5.08 -9.48 5.07
C GLN A 58 -5.34 -9.51 3.56
N ALA A 59 -6.04 -8.51 3.03
CA ALA A 59 -6.23 -8.35 1.59
C ALA A 59 -4.90 -8.16 0.84
N GLY A 60 -3.94 -7.43 1.44
CA GLY A 60 -2.57 -7.29 0.94
C GLY A 60 -1.84 -8.61 0.74
N ILE A 61 -1.84 -9.46 1.77
CA ILE A 61 -1.18 -10.75 1.72
C ILE A 61 -1.87 -11.68 0.71
N ALA A 62 -3.21 -11.71 0.69
CA ALA A 62 -3.96 -12.50 -0.27
C ALA A 62 -3.68 -12.06 -1.73
N TRP A 63 -3.62 -10.75 -1.98
CA TRP A 63 -3.25 -10.19 -3.28
C TRP A 63 -1.83 -10.61 -3.69
N ALA A 64 -0.86 -10.52 -2.77
CA ALA A 64 0.52 -10.91 -3.03
C ALA A 64 0.62 -12.41 -3.38
N PHE A 65 0.01 -13.29 -2.58
CA PHE A 65 0.04 -14.73 -2.82
C PHE A 65 -0.58 -15.13 -4.15
N THR A 66 -1.72 -14.53 -4.51
CA THR A 66 -2.36 -14.76 -5.82
C THR A 66 -1.40 -14.45 -6.96
N ARG A 67 -0.60 -13.39 -6.82
CA ARG A 67 0.33 -12.91 -7.84
C ARG A 67 1.59 -13.77 -7.98
N TYR A 68 2.03 -14.37 -6.89
CA TYR A 68 3.17 -15.30 -6.88
C TYR A 68 2.76 -16.78 -7.02
N GLY A 69 1.47 -17.08 -7.22
CA GLY A 69 0.97 -18.46 -7.28
C GLY A 69 1.16 -19.23 -5.97
N MET A 70 1.21 -18.53 -4.84
CA MET A 70 1.41 -19.11 -3.52
C MET A 70 0.07 -19.40 -2.83
N GLN A 71 0.03 -20.41 -1.98
CA GLN A 71 -1.11 -20.72 -1.12
C GLN A 71 -0.65 -20.91 0.31
N VAL A 72 -1.47 -20.44 1.26
CA VAL A 72 -1.25 -20.71 2.68
C VAL A 72 -1.64 -22.15 2.96
N VAL A 73 -0.67 -22.94 3.40
CA VAL A 73 -0.89 -24.32 3.85
C VAL A 73 -0.70 -24.40 5.35
N ASN A 74 -1.53 -25.20 6.03
CA ASN A 74 -1.30 -25.50 7.44
C ASN A 74 -0.13 -26.47 7.55
N ARG A 75 0.91 -26.09 8.30
CA ARG A 75 2.06 -26.96 8.54
C ARG A 75 1.75 -27.79 9.79
N ALA A 76 1.29 -29.02 9.57
CA ALA A 76 1.08 -30.01 10.63
C ALA A 76 2.41 -30.46 11.24
#